data_AF-A0ABD5Q167-F1
#
_entry.id   AF-A0ABD5Q167-F1
#
_cell.length_a   1.000
_cell.length_b   1.000
_cell.length_c   1.000
_cell.angle_alpha   90.00
_cell.angle_beta   90.00
_cell.angle_gamma   90.00
#
_symmetry.space_group_name_H-M   'P 1'
#
loop_
_entity.id
_entity.type
_entity.pdbx_description
1 polymer ?
#
loop_
_entity_poly.entity_id
_entity_poly.type
_entity_poly.pdbx_seq_one_letter_code
_entity_poly.pdbx_strand_id
1 'polypeptide(L)'
;MPDTEERSDGGLPRRFDCTDCTDYEAEYGLDLTDLDELEYRSEFCERIDRRATYRTLPFDQECRLLGALGDVHGAENVCPVLDPHYRWKVSSHPKHGYPQHHEHLFKQTFDVECDVRGEDPPSYRTDPAHRAVAGDIYCVTQAFLDRTVGRELTVYRGLSRHAGTLVARTLRAETERTYEIPASVLKNFTASEAFTSHYSPLVLQVRLPRTAVAIAADHLAKYREDGTPAERDDEYRVFGDELGSVAHDQIYLVVDGTRTSLFEFFTANDSFTTAEHRCYVDAVRHLADDNERVTDDPGFSRIADWYATLTAEEYEFAEAIEGVVNYVVGRTDELPDDWRADVAETFGDNWI
;
A
#
# COMPACT_ATOMS: atom_id res chain seq x y z
N MET A 1 -20.01 33.41 28.51
CA MET A 1 -18.86 33.83 27.72
C MET A 1 -18.06 32.57 27.46
N PRO A 2 -17.78 32.20 26.20
CA PRO A 2 -16.98 31.01 25.93
C PRO A 2 -15.51 31.39 26.16
N ASP A 3 -14.86 30.64 27.03
CA ASP A 3 -13.44 30.78 27.29
C ASP A 3 -12.66 30.39 26.04
N THR A 4 -11.72 31.27 25.73
CA THR A 4 -10.87 31.26 24.55
C THR A 4 -9.64 30.47 24.95
N GLU A 5 -9.59 29.18 24.63
CA GLU A 5 -8.32 28.45 24.71
C GLU A 5 -7.46 28.81 23.50
N GLU A 6 -6.28 29.32 23.84
CA GLU A 6 -5.26 29.84 22.97
C GLU A 6 -4.83 28.79 21.95
N ARG A 7 -5.08 29.10 20.67
CA ARG A 7 -4.28 28.59 19.57
C ARG A 7 -2.87 29.16 19.71
N SER A 8 -1.95 28.35 20.21
CA SER A 8 -0.51 28.59 20.08
C SER A 8 0.17 27.39 19.44
N ASP A 9 0.94 27.70 18.39
CA ASP A 9 1.87 26.87 17.63
C ASP A 9 1.31 25.95 16.56
N GLY A 10 1.35 26.46 15.32
CA GLY A 10 1.26 25.69 14.07
C GLY A 10 2.53 24.87 13.82
N GLY A 11 2.76 23.87 14.66
CA GLY A 11 3.62 22.73 14.36
C GLY A 11 2.77 21.48 14.34
N LEU A 12 3.01 20.59 13.37
CA LEU A 12 2.39 19.26 13.34
C LEU A 12 2.50 18.64 14.75
N PRO A 13 1.42 18.05 15.29
CA PRO A 13 1.49 17.38 16.58
C PRO A 13 2.56 16.30 16.51
N ARG A 14 3.53 16.36 17.43
CA ARG A 14 4.60 15.37 17.51
C ARG A 14 3.96 14.01 17.75
N ARG A 15 4.17 13.05 16.84
CA ARG A 15 4.01 11.63 17.15
C ARG A 15 4.66 11.34 18.50
N PHE A 16 4.05 10.47 19.30
CA PHE A 16 4.48 10.23 20.68
C PHE A 16 5.99 10.01 20.75
N ASP A 17 6.61 10.70 21.71
CA ASP A 17 8.02 10.50 21.99
C ASP A 17 8.17 9.18 22.76
N CYS A 18 8.31 8.07 22.03
CA CYS A 18 8.53 6.74 22.60
C CYS A 18 10.00 6.58 23.06
N THR A 19 10.58 7.61 23.68
CA THR A 19 12.04 7.79 23.87
C THR A 19 12.74 6.69 24.67
N ASP A 20 12.02 5.89 25.44
CA ASP A 20 12.59 4.84 26.28
C ASP A 20 12.18 3.43 25.80
N CYS A 21 12.84 2.96 24.73
CA CYS A 21 12.61 1.64 24.12
C CYS A 21 12.73 0.47 25.12
N THR A 22 13.53 0.63 26.17
CA THR A 22 13.80 -0.42 27.18
C THR A 22 12.66 -0.55 28.21
N ASP A 23 11.93 0.54 28.43
CA ASP A 23 10.83 0.55 29.39
C ASP A 23 9.62 -0.21 28.83
N TYR A 24 9.34 -0.15 27.54
CA TYR A 24 8.24 -0.90 26.93
C TYR A 24 8.47 -2.42 26.86
N GLU A 25 9.71 -2.87 26.63
CA GLU A 25 10.05 -4.30 26.74
C GLU A 25 9.82 -4.80 28.17
N ALA A 26 10.19 -3.99 29.18
CA ALA A 26 9.99 -4.32 30.59
C ALA A 26 8.50 -4.24 31.01
N GLU A 27 7.79 -3.21 30.54
CA GLU A 27 6.39 -2.92 30.87
C GLU A 27 5.46 -4.02 30.34
N TYR A 28 5.68 -4.49 29.11
CA TYR A 28 4.87 -5.54 28.50
C TYR A 28 5.49 -6.94 28.59
N GLY A 29 6.65 -7.07 29.24
CA GLY A 29 7.34 -8.36 29.41
C GLY A 29 7.73 -9.01 28.09
N LEU A 30 8.19 -8.21 27.13
CA LEU A 30 8.58 -8.63 25.79
C LEU A 30 10.09 -8.82 25.70
N ASP A 31 10.49 -9.80 24.90
CA ASP A 31 11.86 -9.88 24.38
C ASP A 31 11.81 -9.67 22.87
N LEU A 32 12.11 -8.45 22.41
CA LEU A 32 12.11 -8.13 20.98
C LEU A 32 13.39 -8.61 20.27
N THR A 33 14.28 -9.32 20.97
CA THR A 33 15.47 -9.96 20.39
C THR A 33 15.24 -11.43 20.05
N ASP A 34 14.27 -12.08 20.69
CA ASP A 34 13.85 -13.45 20.42
C ASP A 34 12.72 -13.48 19.39
N LEU A 35 13.10 -13.54 18.11
CA LEU A 35 12.18 -13.44 16.97
C LEU A 35 12.17 -14.71 16.14
N ASP A 36 10.98 -15.13 15.71
CA ASP A 36 10.82 -16.18 14.70
C ASP A 36 11.18 -15.64 13.31
N GLU A 37 11.78 -16.48 12.49
CA GLU A 37 11.93 -16.24 11.06
C GLU A 37 10.83 -16.99 10.29
N LEU A 38 10.04 -16.27 9.51
CA LEU A 38 9.01 -16.84 8.64
C LEU A 38 9.42 -16.70 7.18
N GLU A 39 9.27 -17.79 6.41
CA GLU A 39 9.42 -17.77 4.96
C GLU A 39 8.19 -17.12 4.31
N TYR A 40 8.41 -16.28 3.29
CA TYR A 40 7.32 -15.88 2.40
C TYR A 40 6.82 -17.11 1.61
N ARG A 41 5.60 -17.03 1.09
CA ARG A 41 5.04 -18.08 0.22
C ARG A 41 5.98 -18.39 -0.95
N SER A 42 6.12 -19.67 -1.29
CA SER A 42 7.09 -20.14 -2.28
C SER A 42 6.89 -19.50 -3.65
N GLU A 43 5.63 -19.29 -4.05
CA GLU A 43 5.23 -18.60 -5.28
C GLU A 43 5.80 -17.17 -5.41
N PHE A 44 6.05 -16.46 -4.31
CA PHE A 44 6.70 -15.15 -4.34
C PHE A 44 8.22 -15.27 -4.46
N CYS A 45 8.80 -16.29 -3.84
CA CYS A 45 10.24 -16.54 -3.81
C CYS A 45 10.76 -17.08 -5.15
N GLU A 46 9.96 -17.89 -5.84
CA GLU A 46 10.28 -18.46 -7.15
C GLU A 46 10.49 -17.38 -8.22
N ARG A 47 9.78 -16.25 -8.15
CA ARG A 47 9.91 -15.13 -9.10
C ARG A 47 11.22 -14.34 -8.96
N ILE A 48 11.89 -14.41 -7.81
CA ILE A 48 13.15 -13.70 -7.55
C ILE A 48 14.33 -14.63 -7.31
N ASP A 49 14.16 -15.94 -7.57
CA ASP A 49 15.14 -17.01 -7.34
C ASP A 49 15.84 -16.92 -5.98
N ARG A 50 15.09 -16.50 -4.95
CA ARG A 50 15.60 -16.29 -3.60
C ARG A 50 14.51 -16.53 -2.58
N ARG A 51 14.78 -17.40 -1.61
CA ARG A 51 13.98 -17.50 -0.39
C ARG A 51 14.14 -16.21 0.39
N ALA A 52 13.07 -15.44 0.48
CA ALA A 52 12.98 -14.30 1.36
C ALA A 52 12.35 -14.76 2.68
N THR A 53 12.74 -14.13 3.78
CA THR A 53 12.17 -14.35 5.10
C THR A 53 11.96 -13.02 5.81
N TYR A 54 11.04 -12.99 6.77
CA TYR A 54 10.79 -11.83 7.64
C TYR A 54 10.70 -12.26 9.10
N ARG A 55 10.96 -11.30 10.00
CA ARG A 55 11.03 -11.56 11.46
C ARG A 55 9.76 -11.16 12.16
N THR A 56 9.34 -11.92 13.15
CA THR A 56 8.08 -11.67 13.85
C THR A 56 8.13 -12.23 15.27
N LEU A 57 7.23 -11.75 16.14
CA LEU A 57 7.13 -12.24 17.51
C LEU A 57 6.74 -13.73 17.52
N PRO A 58 7.40 -14.56 18.34
CA PRO A 58 6.93 -15.89 18.70
C PRO A 58 5.54 -15.86 19.33
N PHE A 59 4.81 -16.98 19.25
CA PHE A 59 3.42 -17.03 19.73
C PHE A 59 3.28 -16.68 21.21
N ASP A 60 4.22 -17.12 22.04
CA ASP A 60 4.22 -16.80 23.46
C ASP A 60 4.50 -15.32 23.72
N GLN A 61 5.37 -14.68 22.95
CA GLN A 61 5.63 -13.24 23.02
C GLN A 61 4.41 -12.42 22.57
N GLU A 62 3.72 -12.85 21.51
CA GLU A 62 2.45 -12.24 21.09
C GLU A 62 1.38 -12.39 22.20
N CYS A 63 1.24 -13.57 22.80
CA CYS A 63 0.33 -13.78 23.92
C CYS A 63 0.66 -12.89 25.12
N ARG A 64 1.95 -12.69 25.42
CA ARG A 64 2.40 -11.78 26.48
C ARG A 64 2.04 -10.33 26.17
N LEU A 65 2.30 -9.86 24.94
CA LEU A 65 1.91 -8.52 24.50
C LEU A 65 0.41 -8.30 24.68
N LEU A 66 -0.41 -9.22 24.18
CA LEU A 66 -1.87 -9.11 24.28
C LEU A 66 -2.37 -9.17 25.73
N GLY A 67 -1.76 -10.03 26.55
CA GLY A 67 -2.05 -10.14 27.98
C GLY A 67 -1.71 -8.85 28.72
N ALA A 68 -0.50 -8.32 28.51
CA ALA A 68 -0.03 -7.11 29.18
C ALA A 68 -0.82 -5.87 28.74
N LEU A 69 -1.15 -5.73 27.45
CA LEU A 69 -2.09 -4.69 26.99
C LEU A 69 -3.46 -4.83 27.68
N GLY A 70 -3.94 -6.06 27.85
CA GLY A 70 -5.19 -6.36 28.54
C GLY A 70 -5.15 -6.01 30.03
N ASP A 71 -4.01 -6.22 30.70
CA ASP A 71 -3.81 -5.88 32.11
C ASP A 71 -3.74 -4.35 32.32
N VAL A 72 -3.13 -3.61 31.39
CA VAL A 72 -2.99 -2.15 31.46
C VAL A 72 -4.31 -1.44 31.10
N HIS A 73 -4.97 -1.87 30.02
CA HIS A 73 -6.11 -1.14 29.44
C HIS A 73 -7.46 -1.82 29.62
N GLY A 74 -7.51 -3.07 30.06
CA GLY A 74 -8.71 -3.90 30.03
C GLY A 74 -8.92 -4.55 28.66
N ALA A 75 -9.26 -5.85 28.65
CA ALA A 75 -9.48 -6.62 27.43
C ALA A 75 -10.60 -6.05 26.54
N GLU A 76 -11.60 -5.40 27.16
CA GLU A 76 -12.70 -4.71 26.51
C GLU A 76 -12.27 -3.50 25.68
N ASN A 77 -11.13 -2.88 26.01
CA ASN A 77 -10.57 -1.74 25.27
C ASN A 77 -9.52 -2.18 24.25
N VAL A 78 -8.81 -3.29 24.51
CA VAL A 78 -7.82 -3.86 23.59
C VAL A 78 -8.48 -4.51 22.37
N CYS A 79 -9.54 -5.29 22.59
CA CYS A 79 -10.21 -6.02 21.51
C CYS A 79 -10.74 -5.10 20.39
N PRO A 80 -11.43 -3.98 20.68
CA PRO A 80 -11.91 -3.03 19.67
C PRO A 80 -10.82 -2.30 18.87
N VAL A 81 -9.57 -2.28 19.34
CA VAL A 81 -8.45 -1.69 18.59
C VAL A 81 -7.82 -2.72 17.68
N LEU A 82 -7.56 -3.91 18.19
CA LEU A 82 -6.91 -4.97 17.44
C LEU A 82 -7.84 -5.64 16.41
N ASP A 83 -9.10 -5.90 16.73
CA ASP A 83 -10.03 -6.58 15.80
C ASP A 83 -10.23 -5.83 14.47
N PRO A 84 -10.47 -4.50 14.44
CA PRO A 84 -10.49 -3.75 13.19
C PRO A 84 -9.17 -3.79 12.45
N HIS A 85 -8.04 -3.76 13.14
CA HIS A 85 -6.71 -3.85 12.52
C HIS A 85 -6.55 -5.16 11.72
N TYR A 86 -6.97 -6.28 12.30
CA TYR A 86 -6.98 -7.59 11.63
C TYR A 86 -7.98 -7.64 10.46
N ARG A 87 -9.20 -7.15 10.66
CA ARG A 87 -10.25 -7.22 9.63
C ARG A 87 -10.01 -6.27 8.46
N TRP A 88 -9.30 -5.18 8.71
CA TRP A 88 -8.83 -4.27 7.67
C TRP A 88 -7.95 -5.00 6.65
N LYS A 89 -7.16 -6.00 7.08
CA LYS A 89 -6.34 -6.86 6.20
C LYS A 89 -7.20 -7.72 5.27
N VAL A 90 -8.27 -8.30 5.81
CA VAL A 90 -9.16 -9.22 5.07
C VAL A 90 -10.08 -8.47 4.11
N SER A 91 -10.40 -7.20 4.41
CA SER A 91 -11.33 -6.42 3.61
C SER A 91 -10.94 -4.94 3.57
N SER A 92 -9.95 -4.60 2.74
CA SER A 92 -9.62 -3.20 2.43
C SER A 92 -10.73 -2.49 1.62
N HIS A 93 -11.80 -3.22 1.26
CA HIS A 93 -12.94 -2.69 0.51
C HIS A 93 -13.80 -1.81 1.43
N PRO A 94 -14.09 -0.54 1.04
CA PRO A 94 -14.88 0.41 1.84
C PRO A 94 -16.30 -0.03 2.23
N LYS A 95 -16.81 -1.13 1.64
CA LYS A 95 -18.15 -1.66 1.90
C LYS A 95 -18.26 -2.38 3.25
N HIS A 96 -17.12 -2.80 3.82
CA HIS A 96 -17.08 -3.34 5.17
C HIS A 96 -16.78 -2.16 6.09
N GLY A 97 -17.59 -1.88 7.12
CA GLY A 97 -17.42 -0.68 7.99
C GLY A 97 -16.16 -0.65 8.87
N TYR A 98 -15.38 -1.73 8.87
CA TYR A 98 -14.22 -1.93 9.75
C TYR A 98 -12.99 -1.09 9.38
N PRO A 99 -12.65 -0.87 8.09
CA PRO A 99 -11.54 -0.04 7.71
C PRO A 99 -11.68 1.42 8.12
N GLN A 100 -12.91 1.97 8.10
CA GLN A 100 -13.16 3.35 8.51
C GLN A 100 -12.90 3.57 10.00
N HIS A 101 -13.36 2.67 10.86
CA HIS A 101 -13.15 2.78 12.31
C HIS A 101 -11.67 2.80 12.67
N HIS A 102 -10.88 1.94 12.02
CA HIS A 102 -9.44 1.90 12.22
C HIS A 102 -8.76 3.19 11.71
N GLU A 103 -9.14 3.68 10.54
CA GLU A 103 -8.61 4.95 10.01
C GLU A 103 -8.95 6.15 10.90
N HIS A 104 -10.18 6.23 11.41
CA HIS A 104 -10.56 7.26 12.37
C HIS A 104 -9.80 7.15 13.70
N LEU A 105 -9.56 5.93 14.20
CA LEU A 105 -8.78 5.71 15.42
C LEU A 105 -7.38 6.31 15.29
N PHE A 106 -6.66 5.97 14.22
CA PHE A 106 -5.31 6.49 14.01
C PHE A 106 -5.33 7.99 13.71
N LYS A 107 -6.29 8.47 12.90
CA LYS A 107 -6.47 9.91 12.66
C LYS A 107 -6.65 10.69 13.96
N GLN A 108 -7.53 10.25 14.86
CA GLN A 108 -7.82 10.96 16.11
C GLN A 108 -6.78 10.73 17.22
N THR A 109 -5.98 9.65 17.13
CA THR A 109 -4.91 9.35 18.09
C THR A 109 -3.64 10.15 17.78
N PHE A 110 -3.28 10.25 16.50
CA PHE A 110 -2.03 10.86 16.05
C PHE A 110 -2.23 12.18 15.31
N ASP A 111 -3.47 12.68 15.24
CA ASP A 111 -3.89 13.93 14.60
C ASP A 111 -3.35 14.08 13.16
N VAL A 112 -3.58 13.02 12.38
CA VAL A 112 -3.09 12.86 11.01
C VAL A 112 -4.09 13.50 10.03
N GLU A 113 -3.61 14.31 9.08
CA GLU A 113 -4.44 14.83 7.99
C GLU A 113 -4.66 13.75 6.92
N CYS A 114 -5.49 12.75 7.22
CA CYS A 114 -5.92 11.73 6.25
C CYS A 114 -7.44 11.77 6.03
N ASP A 115 -7.92 11.46 4.82
CA ASP A 115 -9.34 11.16 4.62
C ASP A 115 -9.68 9.78 5.23
N VAL A 116 -10.96 9.45 5.29
CA VAL A 116 -11.42 8.12 5.71
C VAL A 116 -12.21 7.50 4.58
N ARG A 117 -11.90 6.26 4.20
CA ARG A 117 -12.45 5.61 3.00
C ARG A 117 -13.91 5.21 3.18
N GLY A 118 -14.80 5.72 2.34
CA GLY A 118 -16.23 5.38 2.35
C GLY A 118 -17.04 6.35 3.22
N GLU A 119 -18.13 6.86 2.67
CA GLU A 119 -19.10 7.72 3.35
C GLU A 119 -19.79 6.88 4.46
N ASP A 120 -19.73 7.22 5.76
CA ASP A 120 -20.44 8.30 6.49
C ASP A 120 -20.12 8.22 8.01
N PRO A 121 -20.45 9.16 8.94
CA PRO A 121 -20.53 10.64 8.93
C PRO A 121 -19.56 11.29 9.97
N PRO A 122 -19.55 12.65 10.12
CA PRO A 122 -18.79 13.44 11.13
C PRO A 122 -18.97 13.10 12.63
N SER A 123 -19.61 11.97 12.98
CA SER A 123 -19.99 11.61 14.36
C SER A 123 -19.17 10.48 14.98
N TYR A 124 -18.31 9.77 14.24
CA TYR A 124 -17.47 8.73 14.84
C TYR A 124 -16.40 9.37 15.74
N ARG A 125 -16.59 9.22 17.06
CA ARG A 125 -15.62 9.63 18.09
C ARG A 125 -15.00 8.39 18.68
N THR A 126 -13.68 8.35 18.67
CA THR A 126 -12.91 7.27 19.28
C THR A 126 -12.92 7.42 20.80
N ASP A 127 -13.02 6.30 21.50
CA ASP A 127 -12.92 6.28 22.96
C ASP A 127 -11.50 6.68 23.38
N PRO A 128 -11.31 7.58 24.35
CA PRO A 128 -9.98 7.87 24.92
C PRO A 128 -9.18 6.61 25.31
N ALA A 129 -9.83 5.57 25.82
CA ALA A 129 -9.16 4.30 26.16
C ALA A 129 -8.64 3.57 24.92
N HIS A 130 -9.41 3.57 23.82
CA HIS A 130 -8.95 2.99 22.55
C HIS A 130 -7.75 3.75 21.97
N ARG A 131 -7.73 5.08 22.13
CA ARG A 131 -6.60 5.91 21.71
C ARG A 131 -5.34 5.64 22.54
N ALA A 132 -5.49 5.40 23.84
CA ALA A 132 -4.37 5.01 24.70
C ALA A 132 -3.77 3.66 24.25
N VAL A 133 -4.62 2.65 24.01
CA VAL A 133 -4.18 1.36 23.45
C VAL A 133 -3.47 1.54 22.11
N ALA A 134 -4.00 2.37 21.20
CA ALA A 134 -3.36 2.63 19.91
C ALA A 134 -2.00 3.32 20.06
N GLY A 135 -1.85 4.22 21.03
CA GLY A 135 -0.57 4.85 21.39
C GLY A 135 0.47 3.83 21.87
N ASP A 136 0.08 2.91 22.74
CA ASP A 136 0.97 1.88 23.26
C ASP A 136 1.38 0.88 22.18
N ILE A 137 0.45 0.46 21.31
CA ILE A 137 0.77 -0.37 20.15
C ILE A 137 1.75 0.34 19.19
N TYR A 138 1.60 1.66 19.01
CA TYR A 138 2.56 2.44 18.25
C TYR A 138 3.94 2.41 18.91
N CYS A 139 4.05 2.63 20.22
CA CYS A 139 5.35 2.58 20.89
C CYS A 139 5.99 1.19 20.89
N VAL A 140 5.22 0.11 21.03
CA VAL A 140 5.72 -1.26 20.83
C VAL A 140 6.20 -1.46 19.38
N THR A 141 5.46 -0.96 18.39
CA THR A 141 5.90 -0.95 16.98
C THR A 141 7.23 -0.22 16.81
N GLN A 142 7.35 0.98 17.41
CA GLN A 142 8.58 1.76 17.32
C GLN A 142 9.77 1.04 17.96
N ALA A 143 9.57 0.39 19.12
CA ALA A 143 10.59 -0.42 19.77
C ALA A 143 11.00 -1.63 18.91
N PHE A 144 10.03 -2.35 18.34
CA PHE A 144 10.29 -3.47 17.44
C PHE A 144 11.10 -3.05 16.21
N LEU A 145 10.70 -1.95 15.56
CA LEU A 145 11.40 -1.44 14.38
C LEU A 145 12.81 -0.96 14.71
N ASP A 146 13.01 -0.31 15.84
CA ASP A 146 14.35 0.13 16.27
C ASP A 146 15.32 -1.05 16.42
N ARG A 147 14.82 -2.19 16.93
CA ARG A 147 15.61 -3.43 17.07
C ARG A 147 15.87 -4.14 15.74
N THR A 148 14.89 -4.14 14.83
CA THR A 148 14.90 -5.02 13.65
C THR A 148 15.36 -4.34 12.38
N VAL A 149 14.97 -3.09 12.16
CA VAL A 149 15.27 -2.32 10.94
C VAL A 149 16.13 -1.07 11.22
N GLY A 150 16.07 -0.54 12.45
CA GLY A 150 16.76 0.68 12.86
C GLY A 150 15.95 1.94 12.59
N ARG A 151 16.64 3.06 12.28
CA ARG A 151 16.02 4.39 12.19
C ARG A 151 15.15 4.59 10.95
N GLU A 152 15.45 3.87 9.87
CA GLU A 152 14.78 4.00 8.58
C GLU A 152 14.58 2.62 7.98
N LEU A 153 13.52 2.47 7.19
CA LEU A 153 13.21 1.26 6.45
C LEU A 153 12.82 1.61 5.01
N THR A 154 13.16 0.71 4.09
CA THR A 154 12.66 0.78 2.71
C THR A 154 11.46 -0.13 2.62
N VAL A 155 10.38 0.41 2.08
CA VAL A 155 9.12 -0.30 1.93
C VAL A 155 8.60 -0.19 0.50
N TYR A 156 7.78 -1.17 0.12
CA TYR A 156 7.26 -1.35 -1.22
C TYR A 156 5.74 -1.45 -1.21
N ARG A 157 5.11 -0.93 -2.25
CA ARG A 157 3.65 -1.01 -2.47
C ARG A 157 3.33 -1.16 -3.95
N GLY A 158 2.43 -2.09 -4.25
CA GLY A 158 1.88 -2.27 -5.59
C GLY A 158 0.80 -1.23 -5.87
N LEU A 159 0.79 -0.67 -7.07
CA LEU A 159 -0.15 0.39 -7.46
C LEU A 159 -1.37 -0.13 -8.28
N SER A 160 -1.63 -1.44 -8.22
CA SER A 160 -2.52 -2.23 -9.09
C SER A 160 -3.99 -1.83 -9.25
N ARG A 161 -4.54 -0.83 -8.53
CA ARG A 161 -5.97 -0.46 -8.65
C ARG A 161 -6.28 1.04 -8.72
N HIS A 162 -5.26 1.91 -8.66
CA HIS A 162 -5.45 3.37 -8.63
C HIS A 162 -4.29 4.10 -9.32
N ALA A 163 -3.75 3.50 -10.37
CA ALA A 163 -2.63 4.06 -11.12
C ALA A 163 -3.06 4.80 -12.39
N GLY A 164 -4.34 4.81 -12.78
CA GLY A 164 -4.80 5.40 -14.05
C GLY A 164 -4.35 6.86 -14.19
N THR A 165 -4.66 7.71 -13.20
CA THR A 165 -4.20 9.11 -13.21
C THR A 165 -2.67 9.23 -13.22
N LEU A 166 -1.94 8.38 -12.49
CA LEU A 166 -0.47 8.38 -12.46
C LEU A 166 0.13 8.02 -13.84
N VAL A 167 -0.40 6.96 -14.46
CA VAL A 167 -0.04 6.50 -15.79
C VAL A 167 -0.36 7.59 -16.82
N ALA A 168 -1.55 8.21 -16.75
CA ALA A 168 -1.97 9.27 -17.66
C ALA A 168 -1.00 10.47 -17.61
N ARG A 169 -0.65 10.94 -16.40
CA ARG A 169 0.32 12.03 -16.22
C ARG A 169 1.71 11.68 -16.78
N THR A 170 2.15 10.44 -16.58
CA THR A 170 3.41 9.96 -17.14
C THR A 170 3.37 9.93 -18.67
N LEU A 171 2.30 9.38 -19.25
CA LEU A 171 2.05 9.35 -20.69
C LEU A 171 1.95 10.75 -21.30
N ARG A 172 1.45 11.74 -20.57
CA ARG A 172 1.45 13.16 -20.97
C ARG A 172 2.83 13.80 -20.92
N ALA A 173 3.83 13.16 -20.30
CA ALA A 173 5.13 13.75 -19.94
C ALA A 173 4.98 15.10 -19.22
N GLU A 174 4.06 15.15 -18.27
CA GLU A 174 3.94 16.30 -17.39
C GLU A 174 5.29 16.55 -16.70
N THR A 175 5.73 17.81 -16.69
CA THR A 175 7.09 18.19 -16.27
C THR A 175 7.34 18.03 -14.78
N GLU A 176 6.30 17.71 -14.00
CA GLU A 176 6.42 17.44 -12.58
C GLU A 176 7.10 16.08 -12.37
N ARG A 177 8.35 16.12 -11.92
CA ARG A 177 9.18 14.93 -11.65
C ARG A 177 8.79 14.19 -10.38
N THR A 178 7.73 14.63 -9.74
CA THR A 178 7.20 14.16 -8.47
C THR A 178 5.72 13.86 -8.65
N TYR A 179 5.30 12.70 -8.17
CA TYR A 179 3.93 12.23 -8.20
C TYR A 179 3.32 12.39 -6.81
N GLU A 180 2.20 13.08 -6.72
CA GLU A 180 1.42 13.09 -5.48
C GLU A 180 0.71 11.76 -5.34
N ILE A 181 1.12 10.97 -4.35
CA ILE A 181 0.32 9.83 -3.93
C ILE A 181 -0.73 10.38 -2.99
N PRO A 182 -2.02 10.03 -3.17
CA PRO A 182 -3.04 10.45 -2.23
C PRO A 182 -2.65 10.06 -0.81
N ALA A 183 -2.27 11.07 -0.02
CA ALA A 183 -1.88 10.99 1.40
C ALA A 183 -3.04 10.61 2.32
N SER A 184 -4.20 10.38 1.71
CA SER A 184 -5.49 10.41 2.35
C SER A 184 -5.82 9.19 3.20
N VAL A 185 -4.92 8.23 3.46
CA VAL A 185 -5.23 7.03 4.28
C VAL A 185 -3.99 6.40 4.93
N LEU A 186 -4.19 5.51 5.91
CA LEU A 186 -3.17 4.50 6.25
C LEU A 186 -2.93 3.58 5.04
N LYS A 187 -1.66 3.45 4.64
CA LYS A 187 -1.27 2.68 3.46
C LYS A 187 -0.53 1.40 3.83
N ASN A 188 -1.01 0.33 3.21
CA ASN A 188 -0.32 -0.88 2.75
C ASN A 188 1.11 -0.73 2.28
N PHE A 189 2.07 -1.23 3.04
CA PHE A 189 3.42 -1.43 2.55
C PHE A 189 3.97 -2.77 3.05
N THR A 190 4.96 -3.32 2.35
CA THR A 190 5.76 -4.48 2.80
C THR A 190 7.25 -4.16 2.70
N ALA A 191 8.14 -4.85 3.42
CA ALA A 191 9.58 -4.72 3.17
C ALA A 191 10.06 -5.57 1.98
N SER A 192 9.17 -6.37 1.37
CA SER A 192 9.51 -7.22 0.23
C SER A 192 9.05 -6.64 -1.12
N GLU A 193 10.02 -6.24 -1.92
CA GLU A 193 9.79 -5.90 -3.33
C GLU A 193 9.23 -7.10 -4.10
N ALA A 194 9.80 -8.28 -3.88
CA ALA A 194 9.42 -9.49 -4.61
C ALA A 194 7.95 -9.82 -4.41
N PHE A 195 7.52 -9.78 -3.15
CA PHE A 195 6.12 -9.89 -2.77
C PHE A 195 5.27 -8.84 -3.49
N THR A 196 5.71 -7.59 -3.45
CA THR A 196 4.97 -6.48 -4.07
C THR A 196 4.83 -6.67 -5.58
N SER A 197 5.92 -7.03 -6.23
CA SER A 197 6.01 -7.26 -7.68
C SER A 197 5.20 -8.47 -8.13
N HIS A 198 4.92 -9.41 -7.20
CA HIS A 198 4.01 -10.50 -7.44
C HIS A 198 2.64 -9.94 -7.81
N TYR A 199 2.03 -9.17 -6.90
CA TYR A 199 0.67 -8.66 -7.07
C TYR A 199 0.51 -7.45 -8.01
N SER A 200 1.61 -6.78 -8.37
CA SER A 200 1.56 -5.61 -9.23
C SER A 200 2.89 -5.40 -9.96
N PRO A 201 2.91 -5.30 -11.29
CA PRO A 201 4.13 -4.96 -12.01
C PRO A 201 4.61 -3.54 -11.70
N LEU A 202 3.69 -2.64 -11.34
CA LEU A 202 4.01 -1.26 -10.96
C LEU A 202 4.27 -1.15 -9.45
N VAL A 203 5.53 -0.95 -9.10
CA VAL A 203 6.02 -0.94 -7.72
C VAL A 203 6.43 0.48 -7.34
N LEU A 204 5.89 0.94 -6.21
CA LEU A 204 6.39 2.10 -5.50
C LEU A 204 7.39 1.63 -4.44
N GLN A 205 8.57 2.26 -4.40
CA GLN A 205 9.59 2.08 -3.38
C GLN A 205 9.80 3.40 -2.62
N VAL A 206 9.62 3.39 -1.30
CA VAL A 206 9.86 4.57 -0.46
C VAL A 206 10.77 4.21 0.69
N ARG A 207 11.73 5.08 0.98
CA ARG A 207 12.51 5.04 2.22
C ARG A 207 11.86 5.97 3.23
N LEU A 208 11.48 5.43 4.37
CA LEU A 208 10.74 6.14 5.41
C LEU A 208 11.49 6.07 6.74
N PRO A 209 11.35 7.09 7.61
CA PRO A 209 11.74 6.95 9.01
C PRO A 209 10.83 5.93 9.69
N ARG A 210 11.35 5.17 10.67
CA ARG A 210 10.52 4.20 11.44
C ARG A 210 9.27 4.84 12.05
N THR A 211 9.36 6.12 12.39
CA THR A 211 8.27 6.91 12.97
C THR A 211 7.08 7.12 12.04
N ALA A 212 7.25 6.89 10.73
CA ALA A 212 6.18 6.90 9.73
C ALA A 212 5.32 5.62 9.76
N VAL A 213 5.82 4.54 10.37
CA VAL A 213 5.08 3.29 10.51
C VAL A 213 4.16 3.38 11.72
N ALA A 214 2.85 3.38 11.45
CA ALA A 214 1.82 3.40 12.46
C ALA A 214 1.75 2.07 13.23
N ILE A 215 1.88 0.95 12.51
CA ILE A 215 1.85 -0.39 13.10
C ILE A 215 2.55 -1.43 12.21
N ALA A 216 3.35 -2.29 12.83
CA ALA A 216 3.99 -3.46 12.21
C ALA A 216 3.10 -4.71 12.42
N ALA A 217 1.97 -4.73 11.73
CA ALA A 217 0.85 -5.65 11.93
C ALA A 217 1.26 -7.13 12.03
N ASP A 218 1.93 -7.61 10.97
CA ASP A 218 2.28 -9.02 10.80
C ASP A 218 3.50 -9.43 11.65
N HIS A 219 4.15 -8.46 12.29
CA HIS A 219 5.29 -8.67 13.17
C HIS A 219 4.87 -8.82 14.63
N LEU A 220 3.82 -8.11 15.05
CA LEU A 220 3.41 -8.05 16.45
C LEU A 220 2.20 -8.92 16.78
N ALA A 221 1.40 -9.28 15.77
CA ALA A 221 0.07 -9.80 15.96
C ALA A 221 -0.28 -10.79 14.83
N LYS A 222 0.35 -11.97 14.81
CA LYS A 222 0.26 -12.94 13.70
C LYS A 222 -0.69 -14.13 13.93
N TYR A 223 -1.08 -14.45 15.17
CA TYR A 223 -1.72 -15.74 15.51
C TYR A 223 -3.22 -15.72 15.85
N ARG A 224 -3.99 -14.67 15.50
CA ARG A 224 -5.45 -14.69 15.69
C ARG A 224 -6.17 -15.69 14.77
N GLU A 225 -7.29 -16.23 15.29
CA GLU A 225 -8.11 -17.32 14.71
C GLU A 225 -8.37 -17.13 13.21
N ASP A 226 -8.26 -18.25 12.47
CA ASP A 226 -8.56 -18.45 11.04
C ASP A 226 -7.51 -17.98 10.01
N GLY A 227 -6.35 -17.43 10.42
CA GLY A 227 -5.26 -17.09 9.49
C GLY A 227 -4.06 -18.03 9.60
N THR A 228 -3.55 -18.55 8.49
CA THR A 228 -2.25 -19.25 8.49
C THR A 228 -1.13 -18.20 8.54
N PRO A 229 -0.16 -18.25 9.48
CA PRO A 229 0.93 -17.27 9.52
C PRO A 229 1.73 -17.17 8.21
N ALA A 230 1.79 -18.25 7.43
CA ALA A 230 2.44 -18.31 6.12
C ALA A 230 1.66 -17.57 5.00
N GLU A 231 0.40 -17.18 5.25
CA GLU A 231 -0.45 -16.39 4.34
C GLU A 231 -0.37 -14.88 4.66
N ARG A 232 0.66 -14.46 5.40
CA ARG A 232 0.85 -13.07 5.82
C ARG A 232 2.09 -12.46 5.16
N ASP A 233 2.02 -11.15 4.96
CA ASP A 233 2.66 -10.47 3.81
C ASP A 233 3.70 -9.43 4.25
N ASP A 234 4.22 -9.56 5.49
CA ASP A 234 5.20 -8.62 6.07
C ASP A 234 4.70 -7.17 5.99
N GLU A 235 3.42 -6.96 6.36
CA GLU A 235 2.77 -5.66 6.16
C GLU A 235 3.08 -4.64 7.26
N TYR A 236 3.53 -3.48 6.84
CA TYR A 236 3.56 -2.23 7.60
C TYR A 236 2.35 -1.38 7.22
N ARG A 237 1.73 -0.74 8.22
CA ARG A 237 0.79 0.36 7.99
C ARG A 237 1.54 1.66 8.16
N VAL A 238 1.58 2.46 7.11
CA VAL A 238 2.28 3.76 7.07
C VAL A 238 1.26 4.89 7.12
N PHE A 239 1.57 5.96 7.86
CA PHE A 239 0.78 7.19 7.82
C PHE A 239 0.88 7.84 6.45
N GLY A 240 -0.26 8.07 5.79
CA GLY A 240 -0.30 8.53 4.40
C GLY A 240 0.30 9.93 4.18
N ASP A 241 0.23 10.80 5.19
CA ASP A 241 0.82 12.14 5.20
C ASP A 241 2.35 12.14 5.07
N GLU A 242 3.01 11.04 5.42
CA GLU A 242 4.46 10.87 5.26
C GLU A 242 4.91 10.61 3.83
N LEU A 243 4.01 10.21 2.95
CA LEU A 243 4.35 9.89 1.57
C LEU A 243 4.50 11.15 0.70
N GLY A 244 3.71 12.19 0.99
CA GLY A 244 3.71 13.47 0.26
C GLY A 244 3.74 13.28 -1.27
N SER A 245 4.73 13.89 -1.91
CA SER A 245 5.05 13.68 -3.33
C SER A 245 6.26 12.74 -3.45
N VAL A 246 6.13 11.68 -4.23
CA VAL A 246 7.21 10.71 -4.51
C VAL A 246 7.92 11.05 -5.82
N ALA A 247 9.23 10.90 -5.86
CA ALA A 247 10.00 11.12 -7.08
C ALA A 247 9.76 10.01 -8.11
N HIS A 248 9.92 10.33 -9.40
CA HIS A 248 9.69 9.37 -10.49
C HIS A 248 10.59 8.12 -10.45
N ASP A 249 11.77 8.18 -9.83
CA ASP A 249 12.67 7.04 -9.63
C ASP A 249 12.23 6.11 -8.50
N GLN A 250 11.30 6.57 -7.67
CA GLN A 250 10.65 5.77 -6.64
C GLN A 250 9.51 4.90 -7.20
N ILE A 251 9.11 5.10 -8.45
CA ILE A 251 8.08 4.29 -9.12
C ILE A 251 8.69 3.62 -10.33
N TYR A 252 8.65 2.29 -10.36
CA TYR A 252 9.22 1.51 -11.44
C TYR A 252 8.36 0.28 -11.75
N LEU A 253 8.53 -0.22 -12.97
CA LEU A 253 8.02 -1.50 -13.38
C LEU A 253 9.04 -2.58 -13.06
N VAL A 254 8.58 -3.73 -12.57
CA VAL A 254 9.38 -4.94 -12.43
C VAL A 254 8.90 -5.97 -13.45
N VAL A 255 9.69 -6.17 -14.50
CA VAL A 255 9.40 -7.15 -15.56
C VAL A 255 10.60 -8.07 -15.71
N ASP A 256 10.38 -9.38 -15.61
CA ASP A 256 11.43 -10.41 -15.69
C ASP A 256 12.63 -10.12 -14.76
N GLY A 257 12.34 -9.57 -13.57
CA GLY A 257 13.34 -9.18 -12.57
C GLY A 257 14.11 -7.89 -12.88
N THR A 258 13.83 -7.22 -13.99
CA THR A 258 14.43 -5.94 -14.37
C THR A 258 13.57 -4.78 -13.88
N ARG A 259 14.21 -3.75 -13.30
CA ARG A 259 13.56 -2.51 -12.88
C ARG A 259 13.71 -1.43 -13.95
N THR A 260 12.60 -0.90 -14.41
CA THR A 260 12.57 0.25 -15.34
C THR A 260 11.72 1.35 -14.73
N SER A 261 12.24 2.58 -14.64
CA SER A 261 11.44 3.68 -14.08
C SER A 261 10.16 3.88 -14.90
N LEU A 262 9.06 4.25 -14.24
CA LEU A 262 7.77 4.42 -14.90
C LEU A 262 7.85 5.40 -16.09
N PHE A 263 8.61 6.47 -15.91
CA PHE A 263 8.83 7.47 -16.93
C PHE A 263 9.62 6.91 -18.12
N GLU A 264 10.74 6.23 -17.90
CA GLU A 264 11.54 5.65 -18.99
C GLU A 264 10.73 4.61 -19.77
N PHE A 265 9.96 3.77 -19.07
CA PHE A 265 9.12 2.74 -19.68
C PHE A 265 8.14 3.32 -20.71
N PHE A 266 7.45 4.43 -20.37
CA PHE A 266 6.45 5.04 -21.26
C PHE A 266 7.03 6.03 -22.27
N THR A 267 8.18 6.65 -21.99
CA THR A 267 8.65 7.81 -22.77
C THR A 267 9.92 7.57 -23.59
N ALA A 268 10.71 6.55 -23.24
CA ALA A 268 12.01 6.30 -23.85
C ALA A 268 12.11 4.91 -24.49
N ASN A 269 11.18 4.00 -24.18
CA ASN A 269 11.23 2.64 -24.70
C ASN A 269 10.67 2.57 -26.13
N ASP A 270 11.45 2.02 -27.06
CA ASP A 270 11.11 1.84 -28.47
C ASP A 270 10.94 0.37 -28.87
N SER A 271 11.21 -0.55 -27.95
CA SER A 271 11.01 -1.99 -28.12
C SER A 271 10.54 -2.61 -26.81
N PHE A 272 9.59 -3.55 -26.89
CA PHE A 272 8.98 -4.15 -25.70
C PHE A 272 9.15 -5.67 -25.74
N THR A 273 9.35 -6.28 -24.58
CA THR A 273 9.16 -7.72 -24.41
C THR A 273 7.67 -8.07 -24.33
N THR A 274 7.31 -9.33 -24.49
CA THR A 274 5.92 -9.78 -24.31
C THR A 274 5.37 -9.47 -22.91
N ALA A 275 6.21 -9.55 -21.87
CA ALA A 275 5.81 -9.21 -20.52
C ALA A 275 5.61 -7.69 -20.33
N GLU A 276 6.43 -6.87 -20.99
CA GLU A 276 6.27 -5.42 -21.03
C GLU A 276 5.02 -5.00 -21.82
N HIS A 277 4.70 -5.67 -22.93
CA HIS A 277 3.45 -5.47 -23.65
C HIS A 277 2.23 -5.71 -22.75
N ARG A 278 2.23 -6.80 -21.96
CA ARG A 278 1.16 -7.08 -20.99
C ARG A 278 1.04 -5.99 -19.92
N CYS A 279 2.15 -5.50 -19.40
CA CYS A 279 2.13 -4.38 -18.45
C CYS A 279 1.53 -3.10 -19.05
N TYR A 280 1.80 -2.85 -20.34
CA TYR A 280 1.22 -1.71 -21.06
C TYR A 280 -0.30 -1.89 -21.27
N VAL A 281 -0.75 -3.09 -21.61
CA VAL A 281 -2.19 -3.44 -21.67
C VAL A 281 -2.88 -3.15 -20.33
N ASP A 282 -2.30 -3.61 -19.23
CA ASP A 282 -2.84 -3.36 -17.89
C ASP A 282 -2.91 -1.87 -17.56
N ALA A 283 -1.90 -1.09 -17.95
CA ALA A 283 -1.91 0.36 -17.81
C ALA A 283 -3.08 1.01 -18.59
N VAL A 284 -3.33 0.58 -19.84
CA VAL A 284 -4.47 1.05 -20.66
C VAL A 284 -5.81 0.68 -20.04
N ARG A 285 -5.94 -0.53 -19.48
CA ARG A 285 -7.15 -0.96 -18.75
C ARG A 285 -7.42 -0.07 -17.55
N HIS A 286 -6.38 0.27 -16.78
CA HIS A 286 -6.52 1.16 -15.63
C HIS A 286 -6.92 2.58 -16.00
N LEU A 287 -6.41 3.11 -17.13
CA LEU A 287 -6.89 4.38 -17.68
C LEU A 287 -8.39 4.33 -17.98
N ALA A 288 -8.86 3.27 -18.63
CA ALA A 288 -10.29 3.10 -18.93
C ALA A 288 -11.15 2.92 -17.66
N ASP A 289 -10.68 2.13 -16.68
CA ASP A 289 -11.36 1.94 -15.39
C ASP A 289 -11.56 3.26 -14.62
N ASP A 290 -10.55 4.14 -14.68
CA ASP A 290 -10.58 5.46 -14.03
C ASP A 290 -11.21 6.55 -14.91
N ASN A 291 -11.71 6.21 -16.11
CA ASN A 291 -12.25 7.16 -17.11
C ASN A 291 -11.24 8.29 -17.46
N GLU A 292 -9.95 7.93 -17.51
CA GLU A 292 -8.84 8.82 -17.89
C GLU A 292 -8.52 8.65 -19.38
N ARG A 293 -8.54 9.75 -20.12
CA ARG A 293 -8.24 9.79 -21.57
C ARG A 293 -6.98 10.62 -21.86
N VAL A 294 -6.24 10.24 -22.90
CA VAL A 294 -5.01 10.91 -23.40
C VAL A 294 -5.19 11.29 -24.87
N THR A 295 -6.07 12.27 -25.13
CA THR A 295 -6.63 12.53 -26.47
C THR A 295 -5.79 13.46 -27.35
N ASP A 296 -5.04 14.40 -26.74
CA ASP A 296 -4.41 15.52 -27.46
C ASP A 296 -3.01 15.87 -26.89
N ASP A 297 -2.34 14.89 -26.31
CA ASP A 297 -1.05 15.03 -25.64
C ASP A 297 -0.02 14.02 -26.18
N PRO A 298 1.28 14.13 -25.83
CA PRO A 298 2.29 13.16 -26.26
C PRO A 298 1.95 11.70 -25.94
N GLY A 299 1.06 11.44 -24.99
CA GLY A 299 0.55 10.14 -24.60
C GLY A 299 -0.25 9.46 -25.70
N PHE A 300 -1.01 10.21 -26.50
CA PHE A 300 -1.67 9.68 -27.70
C PHE A 300 -0.66 8.99 -28.61
N SER A 301 0.42 9.71 -28.96
CA SER A 301 1.47 9.19 -29.84
C SER A 301 2.18 8.00 -29.20
N ARG A 302 2.45 8.03 -27.89
CA ARG A 302 3.11 6.91 -27.19
C ARG A 302 2.30 5.63 -27.20
N ILE A 303 0.99 5.72 -26.96
CA ILE A 303 0.11 4.54 -27.04
C ILE A 303 0.04 4.05 -28.49
N ALA A 304 -0.09 4.95 -29.47
CA ALA A 304 -0.13 4.58 -30.88
C ALA A 304 1.18 3.93 -31.36
N ASP A 305 2.32 4.46 -30.96
CA ASP A 305 3.66 3.96 -31.29
C ASP A 305 3.87 2.58 -30.65
N TRP A 306 3.54 2.42 -29.36
CA TRP A 306 3.55 1.11 -28.69
C TRP A 306 2.66 0.11 -29.41
N TYR A 307 1.43 0.48 -29.77
CA TYR A 307 0.50 -0.41 -30.46
C TYR A 307 1.07 -0.91 -31.80
N ALA A 308 1.87 -0.08 -32.48
CA ALA A 308 2.55 -0.46 -33.72
C ALA A 308 3.75 -1.40 -33.53
N THR A 309 4.25 -1.58 -32.30
CA THR A 309 5.35 -2.51 -31.98
C THR A 309 4.89 -3.95 -31.74
N LEU A 310 3.59 -4.19 -31.60
CA LEU A 310 3.02 -5.51 -31.37
C LEU A 310 3.32 -6.45 -32.54
N THR A 311 3.80 -7.65 -32.24
CA THR A 311 4.01 -8.69 -33.25
C THR A 311 2.69 -9.29 -33.74
N ALA A 312 2.71 -10.06 -34.84
CA ALA A 312 1.50 -10.73 -35.35
C ALA A 312 0.89 -11.74 -34.36
N GLU A 313 1.73 -12.42 -33.56
CA GLU A 313 1.28 -13.31 -32.48
C GLU A 313 0.73 -12.52 -31.29
N GLU A 314 1.18 -11.27 -31.11
CA GLU A 314 0.66 -10.37 -30.08
C GLU A 314 -0.54 -9.53 -30.55
N TYR A 315 -0.85 -9.57 -31.84
CA TYR A 315 -1.92 -8.80 -32.46
C TYR A 315 -3.31 -9.31 -32.07
N GLU A 316 -3.45 -10.62 -31.81
CA GLU A 316 -4.68 -11.20 -31.25
C GLU A 316 -4.96 -10.65 -29.84
N PHE A 317 -3.92 -10.33 -29.05
CA PHE A 317 -4.08 -9.59 -27.79
C PHE A 317 -4.51 -8.13 -28.05
N ALA A 318 -3.95 -7.49 -29.07
CA ALA A 318 -4.25 -6.10 -29.42
C ALA A 318 -5.71 -5.88 -29.85
N GLU A 319 -6.24 -6.77 -30.69
CA GLU A 319 -7.63 -6.71 -31.18
C GLU A 319 -8.63 -6.79 -30.02
N ALA A 320 -8.38 -7.66 -29.04
CA ALA A 320 -9.24 -7.80 -27.87
C ALA A 320 -9.33 -6.53 -27.00
N ILE A 321 -8.37 -5.60 -27.13
CA ILE A 321 -8.38 -4.34 -26.39
C ILE A 321 -8.56 -3.12 -27.30
N GLU A 322 -8.75 -3.29 -28.60
CA GLU A 322 -8.77 -2.18 -29.57
C GLU A 322 -9.84 -1.13 -29.20
N GLY A 323 -11.02 -1.57 -28.78
CA GLY A 323 -12.08 -0.69 -28.30
C GLY A 323 -11.67 0.13 -27.07
N VAL A 324 -10.94 -0.48 -26.14
CA VAL A 324 -10.42 0.17 -24.93
C VAL A 324 -9.33 1.17 -25.28
N VAL A 325 -8.39 0.79 -26.16
CA VAL A 325 -7.34 1.67 -26.67
C VAL A 325 -7.97 2.89 -27.34
N ASN A 326 -8.91 2.67 -28.26
CA ASN A 326 -9.60 3.74 -28.98
C ASN A 326 -10.33 4.70 -28.03
N TYR A 327 -10.91 4.20 -26.94
CA TYR A 327 -11.55 5.02 -25.92
C TYR A 327 -10.55 5.91 -25.18
N VAL A 328 -9.48 5.29 -24.66
CA VAL A 328 -8.40 5.97 -23.91
C VAL A 328 -7.71 7.03 -24.76
N VAL A 329 -7.42 6.74 -26.03
CA VAL A 329 -6.77 7.69 -26.96
C VAL A 329 -7.74 8.69 -27.59
N GLY A 330 -9.01 8.70 -27.20
CA GLY A 330 -9.97 9.72 -27.64
C GLY A 330 -10.64 9.49 -29.00
N ARG A 331 -10.45 8.33 -29.62
CA ARG A 331 -11.02 7.98 -30.94
C ARG A 331 -12.49 7.55 -30.88
N THR A 332 -12.95 7.10 -29.72
CA THR A 332 -14.37 6.88 -29.40
C THR A 332 -14.72 7.53 -28.07
N ASP A 333 -15.97 7.98 -27.93
CA ASP A 333 -16.50 8.57 -26.69
C ASP A 333 -17.17 7.54 -25.78
N GLU A 334 -17.43 6.34 -26.30
CA GLU A 334 -18.06 5.24 -25.58
C GLU A 334 -17.07 4.08 -25.43
N LEU A 335 -16.95 3.61 -24.18
CA LEU A 335 -16.22 2.39 -23.84
C LEU A 335 -17.15 1.19 -24.11
N PRO A 336 -16.68 0.08 -24.71
CA PRO A 336 -17.54 -1.08 -25.00
C PRO A 336 -18.21 -1.61 -23.73
N ASP A 337 -19.49 -1.94 -23.77
CA ASP A 337 -20.28 -2.31 -22.58
C ASP A 337 -19.74 -3.55 -21.83
N ASP A 338 -19.06 -4.46 -22.53
CA ASP A 338 -18.54 -5.75 -22.08
C ASP A 338 -17.01 -5.81 -21.98
N TRP A 339 -16.31 -4.69 -22.16
CA TRP A 339 -14.85 -4.66 -22.27
C TRP A 339 -14.13 -5.38 -21.13
N ARG A 340 -14.64 -5.31 -19.89
CA ARG A 340 -14.02 -5.99 -18.74
C ARG A 340 -14.07 -7.50 -18.88
N ALA A 341 -15.17 -8.05 -19.38
CA ALA A 341 -15.35 -9.48 -19.56
C ALA A 341 -14.47 -9.99 -20.71
N ASP A 342 -14.45 -9.26 -21.84
CA ASP A 342 -13.63 -9.62 -23.00
C ASP A 342 -12.14 -9.65 -22.67
N VAL A 343 -11.69 -8.66 -21.90
CA VAL A 343 -10.30 -8.60 -21.46
C VAL A 343 -10.00 -9.68 -20.41
N ALA A 344 -10.89 -9.92 -19.46
CA ALA A 344 -10.71 -11.01 -18.50
C ALA A 344 -10.73 -12.41 -19.17
N GLU A 345 -11.56 -12.62 -20.20
CA GLU A 345 -11.61 -13.87 -20.95
C GLU A 345 -10.32 -14.09 -21.77
N THR A 346 -9.80 -13.03 -22.37
CA THR A 346 -8.63 -13.10 -23.25
C THR A 346 -7.31 -13.15 -22.47
N PHE A 347 -7.23 -12.44 -21.35
CA PHE A 347 -5.99 -12.24 -20.58
C PHE A 347 -6.02 -12.84 -19.17
N GLY A 348 -7.17 -13.30 -18.70
CA GLY A 348 -7.41 -13.74 -17.32
C GLY A 348 -7.80 -12.60 -16.38
N ASP A 349 -8.47 -12.94 -15.28
CA ASP A 349 -8.63 -12.07 -14.11
C ASP A 349 -7.29 -12.01 -13.37
N ASN A 350 -6.34 -11.22 -13.86
CA ASN A 350 -5.03 -10.90 -13.28
C ASN A 350 -4.33 -12.07 -12.54
N TRP A 351 -3.51 -12.84 -13.27
CA TRP A 351 -2.32 -13.48 -12.71
C TRP A 351 -1.09 -12.83 -13.34
N ILE A 352 -0.58 -11.80 -12.67
CA ILE A 352 0.86 -11.63 -12.50
C ILE A 352 1.14 -12.00 -11.05
#